data_AF-A0A1A2NEA9-F1
#
_entry.id   AF-A0A1A2NEA9-F1
#
_cell.length_a   1.000
_cell.length_b   1.000
_cell.length_c   1.000
_cell.angle_alpha   90.00
_cell.angle_beta   90.00
_cell.angle_gamma   90.00
#
_symmetry.space_group_name_H-M   'P 1'
#
loop_
_entity.id
_entity.type
_entity.pdbx_description
1 polymer ?
#
loop_
_entity_poly.entity_id
_entity_poly.type
_entity_poly.pdbx_seq_one_letter_code
_entity_poly.pdbx_strand_id
1 'polypeptide(L)'
;MSFLLDPPLLFASGVLIERRLPADQRDVAEAATLGVFFGGSFGLYNNVPGLGVLWRPFRARNGRDFMWNSGIFRVDTAKAEWPLHAAAGAIFATYPFFIKLGRRLARLI
;
A
#
# COMPACT_ATOMS: atom_id res chain seq x y z
N MET A 1 4.69 8.86 -1.55
CA MET A 1 5.12 7.64 -2.25
C MET A 1 4.24 6.58 -1.70
N SER A 2 3.46 5.88 -2.51
CA SER A 2 2.57 4.86 -1.95
C SER A 2 3.38 3.82 -1.19
N PHE A 3 4.50 3.30 -1.72
CA PHE A 3 5.28 2.27 -1.02
C PHE A 3 5.85 2.68 0.35
N LEU A 4 6.05 3.97 0.60
CA LEU A 4 6.50 4.46 1.91
C LEU A 4 5.32 4.72 2.87
N LEU A 5 4.15 5.08 2.32
CA LEU A 5 2.94 5.37 3.08
C LEU A 5 2.14 4.10 3.40
N ASP A 6 2.19 3.10 2.53
CA ASP A 6 1.41 1.88 2.64
C ASP A 6 1.75 1.10 3.94
N PRO A 7 3.03 0.91 4.34
CA PRO A 7 3.35 0.23 5.60
C PRO A 7 2.78 0.88 6.87
N PRO A 8 2.99 2.19 7.15
CA PRO A 8 2.40 2.82 8.34
C PRO A 8 0.88 2.91 8.28
N LEU A 9 0.29 3.07 7.09
CA LEU A 9 -1.17 3.06 6.94
C LEU A 9 -1.77 1.67 7.20
N LEU A 10 -1.19 0.60 6.65
CA LEU A 10 -1.61 -0.79 6.92
C LEU A 10 -1.48 -1.12 8.40
N PHE A 11 -0.41 -0.68 9.04
CA PHE A 11 -0.23 -0.83 10.48
C PHE A 11 -1.33 -0.10 11.27
N ALA A 12 -1.59 1.17 10.96
CA ALA A 12 -2.65 1.96 11.60
C ALA A 12 -4.04 1.34 11.37
N SER A 13 -4.33 0.86 10.16
CA SER A 13 -5.55 0.10 9.84
C SER A 13 -5.67 -1.15 10.69
N GLY A 14 -4.58 -1.91 10.87
CA GLY A 14 -4.56 -3.08 11.75
C GLY A 14 -4.91 -2.75 13.20
N VAL A 15 -4.34 -1.65 13.73
CA VAL A 15 -4.68 -1.16 15.08
C VAL A 15 -6.16 -0.78 15.18
N LEU A 16 -6.70 -0.07 14.18
CA LEU A 16 -8.09 0.37 14.17
C LEU A 16 -9.07 -0.81 14.06
N ILE A 17 -8.79 -1.78 13.18
CA ILE A 17 -9.59 -3.01 13.02
C ILE A 17 -9.71 -3.72 14.37
N GLU A 18 -8.60 -3.91 15.06
CA GLU A 18 -8.59 -4.66 16.32
C GLU A 18 -9.30 -3.91 17.45
N ARG A 19 -9.17 -2.57 17.50
CA ARG A 19 -9.77 -1.74 18.58
C ARG A 19 -11.23 -1.38 18.37
N ARG A 20 -11.69 -1.28 17.11
CA ARG A 20 -13.00 -0.69 16.79
C ARG A 20 -14.02 -1.70 16.30
N LEU A 21 -13.58 -2.84 15.77
CA LEU A 21 -14.50 -3.81 15.19
C LEU A 21 -14.81 -4.99 16.13
N PRO A 22 -16.06 -5.48 16.11
CA PRO A 22 -16.44 -6.77 16.66
C PRO A 22 -15.56 -7.90 16.11
N ALA A 23 -15.27 -8.91 16.94
CA ALA A 23 -14.32 -9.98 16.61
C ALA A 23 -14.68 -10.74 15.32
N ASP A 24 -15.97 -10.95 15.08
CA ASP A 24 -16.54 -11.59 13.88
C ASP A 24 -16.30 -10.80 12.58
N GLN A 25 -16.06 -9.49 12.66
CA GLN A 25 -15.88 -8.63 11.49
C GLN A 25 -14.40 -8.35 11.17
N ARG A 26 -13.48 -8.63 12.10
CA ARG A 26 -12.07 -8.22 11.97
C ARG A 26 -11.36 -8.86 10.78
N ASP A 27 -11.66 -10.12 10.49
CA ASP A 27 -10.98 -10.84 9.41
C ASP A 27 -11.49 -10.41 8.03
N VAL A 28 -12.79 -10.12 7.91
CA VAL A 28 -13.35 -9.50 6.68
C VAL A 28 -12.79 -8.10 6.49
N ALA A 29 -12.67 -7.30 7.55
CA ALA A 29 -12.09 -5.97 7.47
C ALA A 29 -10.59 -5.99 7.12
N GLU A 30 -9.82 -6.95 7.64
CA GLU A 30 -8.43 -7.18 7.24
C GLU A 30 -8.36 -7.51 5.75
N ALA A 31 -9.16 -8.47 5.27
CA ALA A 31 -9.18 -8.89 3.88
C ALA A 31 -9.60 -7.74 2.95
N ALA A 32 -10.63 -6.97 3.32
CA ALA A 32 -11.08 -5.80 2.56
C ALA A 32 -10.00 -4.71 2.51
N THR A 33 -9.33 -4.43 3.63
CA THR A 33 -8.23 -3.46 3.69
C THR A 33 -7.09 -3.91 2.79
N LEU A 34 -6.65 -5.16 2.91
CA LEU A 34 -5.63 -5.72 2.03
C LEU A 34 -6.05 -5.66 0.56
N GLY A 35 -7.31 -5.96 0.24
CA GLY A 35 -7.85 -5.86 -1.11
C GLY A 35 -7.77 -4.43 -1.67
N VAL A 36 -8.08 -3.42 -0.87
CA VAL A 36 -7.95 -2.01 -1.27
C VAL A 36 -6.49 -1.63 -1.49
N PHE A 37 -5.58 -2.03 -0.61
CA PHE A 37 -4.15 -1.76 -0.77
C PHE A 37 -3.55 -2.49 -1.97
N PHE A 38 -3.82 -3.79 -2.13
CA PHE A 38 -3.35 -4.53 -3.30
C PHE A 38 -3.98 -4.01 -4.59
N GLY A 39 -5.29 -3.81 -4.64
CA GLY A 39 -5.98 -3.34 -5.84
C GLY A 39 -5.57 -1.92 -6.23
N GLY A 40 -5.53 -1.01 -5.25
CA GLY A 40 -5.09 0.38 -5.45
C GLY A 40 -3.64 0.45 -5.88
N SER A 41 -2.74 -0.21 -5.15
CA SER A 41 -1.31 -0.14 -5.42
C SER A 41 -0.93 -0.92 -6.70
N PHE A 42 -1.54 -2.08 -6.99
CA PHE A 42 -1.34 -2.78 -8.26
C PHE A 42 -1.91 -1.99 -9.45
N GLY A 43 -3.09 -1.39 -9.29
CA GLY A 43 -3.69 -0.53 -10.31
C GLY A 43 -2.83 0.70 -10.61
N LEU A 44 -2.29 1.34 -9.57
CA LEU A 44 -1.33 2.45 -9.71
C LEU A 44 -0.06 1.99 -10.42
N TYR A 45 0.50 0.84 -10.03
CA TYR A 45 1.70 0.28 -10.65
C TYR A 45 1.55 0.00 -12.15
N ASN A 46 0.37 -0.50 -12.55
CA ASN A 46 0.02 -0.80 -13.93
C ASN A 46 -0.56 0.38 -14.70
N ASN A 47 -0.61 1.58 -14.09
CA ASN A 47 -1.15 2.79 -14.70
C ASN A 47 -2.58 2.62 -15.24
N VAL A 48 -3.44 1.92 -14.50
CA VAL A 48 -4.85 1.70 -14.87
C VAL A 48 -5.56 3.06 -15.06
N PRO A 49 -6.29 3.27 -16.17
CA PRO A 49 -7.05 4.48 -16.41
C PRO A 49 -8.03 4.78 -15.28
N GLY A 50 -8.15 6.04 -14.87
CA GLY A 50 -9.07 6.48 -13.80
C GLY A 50 -8.42 6.65 -12.42
N LEU A 51 -7.26 6.05 -12.16
CA LEU A 51 -6.52 6.25 -10.90
C LEU A 51 -5.73 7.57 -10.85
N GLY A 52 -5.90 8.43 -11.86
CA GLY A 52 -5.30 9.76 -11.97
C GLY A 52 -5.47 10.63 -10.72
N VAL A 53 -6.62 10.53 -10.06
CA VAL A 53 -6.96 11.33 -8.87
C VAL A 53 -6.03 11.01 -7.69
N LEU A 54 -5.53 9.78 -7.59
CA LEU A 54 -4.69 9.35 -6.46
C LEU A 54 -3.27 9.92 -6.55
N TRP A 55 -2.75 10.19 -7.75
CA TRP A 55 -1.36 10.58 -7.94
C TRP A 55 -1.14 12.00 -8.49
N ARG A 56 -2.11 12.57 -9.22
CA ARG A 56 -2.01 13.93 -9.77
C ARG A 56 -1.71 15.01 -8.73
N PRO A 57 -2.29 15.00 -7.51
CA PRO A 57 -1.97 15.98 -6.47
C PRO A 57 -0.48 15.97 -6.05
N PHE A 58 0.20 14.84 -6.24
CA PHE A 58 1.58 14.65 -5.84
C PHE A 58 2.59 15.00 -6.94
N ARG A 59 2.15 15.64 -8.04
CA ARG A 59 2.98 16.00 -9.21
C ARG A 59 3.72 14.82 -9.85
N ALA A 60 3.24 13.59 -9.62
CA ALA A 60 3.79 12.40 -10.26
C ALA A 60 3.41 12.37 -11.74
N ARG A 61 4.24 11.72 -12.56
CA ARG A 61 4.01 11.58 -14.02
C ARG A 61 2.94 10.54 -14.35
N ASN A 62 2.84 9.49 -13.55
CA ASN A 62 1.85 8.42 -13.67
C ASN A 62 1.74 7.65 -12.33
N GLY A 63 0.90 6.61 -12.28
CA GLY A 63 0.67 5.82 -11.07
C GLY A 63 1.94 5.09 -10.60
N ARG A 64 2.73 4.51 -11.51
CA ARG A 64 3.99 3.84 -11.18
C ARG A 64 5.03 4.80 -10.61
N ASP A 65 5.13 5.98 -11.19
CA ASP A 65 5.98 7.06 -10.72
C ASP A 65 5.56 7.49 -9.31
N PHE A 66 4.27 7.61 -9.03
CA PHE A 66 3.79 7.91 -7.68
C PHE A 66 4.11 6.83 -6.64
N MET A 67 4.14 5.57 -7.06
CA MET A 67 4.53 4.47 -6.18
C MET A 67 6.00 4.56 -5.76
N TRP A 68 6.89 4.87 -6.72
CA TRP A 68 8.35 4.88 -6.56
C TRP A 68 8.97 6.24 -6.24
N ASN A 69 8.27 7.33 -6.52
CA ASN A 69 8.79 8.68 -6.42
C ASN A 69 7.74 9.60 -5.83
N SER A 70 8.11 10.30 -4.75
CA SER A 70 7.32 11.40 -4.20
C SER A 70 8.26 12.44 -3.60
N GLY A 71 9.09 13.02 -4.45
CA GLY A 71 9.98 14.14 -4.10
C GLY A 71 11.31 13.75 -3.45
N ILE A 72 11.43 12.59 -2.79
CA ILE A 72 12.67 12.16 -2.09
C ILE A 72 13.49 11.16 -2.92
N PHE A 73 12.84 10.19 -3.57
CA PHE A 73 13.53 9.27 -4.48
C PHE A 73 13.34 9.72 -5.93
N ARG A 74 14.36 9.47 -6.75
CA ARG A 74 14.42 9.75 -8.20
C ARG A 74 14.70 8.45 -8.97
N VAL A 75 13.83 7.47 -8.84
CA VAL A 75 13.88 6.22 -9.61
C VAL A 75 13.36 6.47 -11.02
N ASP A 76 14.15 6.16 -12.04
CA ASP A 76 13.70 6.25 -13.44
C ASP A 76 12.78 5.07 -13.78
N THR A 77 11.49 5.23 -13.48
CA THR A 77 10.45 4.23 -13.77
C THR A 77 10.23 3.98 -15.27
N ALA A 78 10.79 4.81 -16.17
CA ALA A 78 10.76 4.57 -17.61
C ALA A 78 11.76 3.49 -18.04
N LYS A 79 12.81 3.27 -17.24
CA LYS A 79 13.78 2.17 -17.38
C LYS A 79 13.50 1.05 -16.38
N ALA A 80 12.23 0.85 -16.02
CA ALA A 80 11.83 -0.22 -15.12
C ALA A 80 12.15 -1.58 -15.74
N GLU A 81 13.26 -2.17 -15.31
CA GLU A 81 13.65 -3.53 -15.66
C GLU A 81 13.16 -4.53 -14.59
N TRP A 82 13.35 -5.83 -14.85
CA TRP A 82 12.97 -6.92 -13.95
C TRP A 82 13.27 -6.69 -12.45
N PRO A 83 14.42 -6.13 -12.04
CA PRO A 83 14.70 -5.87 -10.63
C PRO A 83 13.70 -4.93 -9.96
N LEU A 84 13.17 -3.94 -10.69
CA LEU A 84 12.19 -2.99 -10.15
C LEU A 84 10.81 -3.64 -9.98
N HIS A 85 10.46 -4.59 -10.85
CA HIS A 85 9.26 -5.40 -10.70
C HIS A 85 9.38 -6.36 -9.52
N ALA A 86 10.54 -7.01 -9.36
CA ALA A 86 10.81 -7.88 -8.23
C ALA A 86 10.77 -7.11 -6.89
N ALA A 87 11.35 -5.91 -6.83
CA ALA A 87 11.31 -5.06 -5.64
C ALA A 87 9.87 -4.62 -5.28
N ALA A 88 9.07 -4.23 -6.27
CA ALA A 88 7.65 -3.94 -6.06
C ALA A 88 6.90 -5.17 -5.51
N GLY A 89 7.14 -6.35 -6.09
CA GLY A 89 6.58 -7.61 -5.62
C GLY A 89 6.97 -7.94 -4.18
N ALA A 90 8.23 -7.72 -3.81
CA ALA A 90 8.71 -7.90 -2.45
C ALA A 90 8.00 -6.94 -1.47
N ILE A 91 7.83 -5.67 -1.84
CA ILE A 91 7.10 -4.70 -1.01
C ILE A 91 5.63 -5.14 -0.84
N PHE A 92 4.97 -5.55 -1.91
CA PHE A 92 3.60 -6.08 -1.85
C PHE A 92 3.49 -7.30 -0.92
N ALA A 93 4.47 -8.21 -0.95
CA ALA A 93 4.50 -9.36 -0.06
C ALA A 93 4.60 -8.98 1.43
N THR A 94 5.11 -7.78 1.75
CA THR A 94 5.15 -7.29 3.14
C THR A 94 3.84 -6.68 3.64
N TYR A 95 2.84 -6.45 2.79
CA TYR A 95 1.59 -5.77 3.22
C TYR A 95 0.81 -6.55 4.29
N PRO A 96 0.61 -7.87 4.15
CA PRO A 96 -0.04 -8.67 5.20
C PRO A 96 0.72 -8.64 6.53
N PHE A 97 2.05 -8.46 6.51
CA PHE A 97 2.85 -8.38 7.72
C PHE A 97 2.53 -7.12 8.52
N PHE A 98 2.47 -5.95 7.89
CA PHE A 98 2.21 -4.68 8.60
C PHE A 98 0.82 -4.61 9.23
N ILE A 99 -0.22 -5.06 8.53
CA ILE A 99 -1.58 -5.06 9.09
C ILE A 99 -1.71 -6.02 10.28
N LYS A 100 -1.10 -7.20 10.20
CA LYS A 100 -1.08 -8.17 11.31
C LYS A 100 -0.27 -7.66 12.49
N LEU A 101 0.83 -6.95 12.24
CA LEU A 101 1.63 -6.33 13.30
C LEU A 101 0.82 -5.27 14.06
N GLY A 102 0.06 -4.44 13.35
CA GLY A 102 -0.85 -3.46 13.96
C GLY A 102 -1.95 -4.11 14.81
N ARG A 103 -2.61 -5.15 14.27
CA ARG A 103 -3.59 -5.94 15.03
C ARG A 103 -2.98 -6.55 16.29
N ARG A 104 -1.78 -7.15 16.17
CA ARG A 104 -1.08 -7.77 17.31
C ARG A 104 -0.75 -6.74 18.39
N LEU A 105 -0.24 -5.57 18.03
CA LEU A 105 0.07 -4.52 18.99
C LEU A 105 -1.20 -4.08 19.75
N ALA A 106 -2.30 -3.88 19.03
CA ALA A 106 -3.57 -3.46 19.62
C ALA A 106 -4.19 -4.51 20.56
N ARG A 107 -3.80 -5.79 20.47
CA ARG A 107 -4.18 -6.81 21.47
C ARG A 107 -3.33 -6.76 22.74
N LEU A 108 -2.10 -6.26 22.64
CA LEU A 108 -1.15 -6.20 23.74
C LEU A 108 -1.30 -4.92 24.59
N ILE A 109 -1.94 -3.88 24.05
CA ILE A 109 -2.14 -2.57 24.68
C ILE A 109 -3.63 -2.23 24.78
#